data_AF-A0A2T3KKY9-F1
#
_entry.id   AF-A0A2T3KKY9-F1
#
_cell.length_a   1.000
_cell.length_b   1.000
_cell.length_c   1.000
_cell.angle_alpha   90.00
_cell.angle_beta   90.00
_cell.angle_gamma   90.00
#
_symmetry.space_group_name_H-M   'P 1'
#
loop_
_entity.id
_entity.type
_entity.pdbx_description
1 polymer ?
#
loop_
_entity_poly.entity_id
_entity_poly.type
_entity_poly.pdbx_seq_one_letter_code
_entity_poly.pdbx_strand_id
1 'polypeptide(L)'
;MINLLKTYKNLIMCDSSRKGYYPEVKQKKSIGPKILRKDSGCSEEEVLAFCHADALKYKTRTEWFTYGRHTYDKICRTYGVESEAMERCSSHMEKPKRNWKWNKDFCLTDARKYKTSREWRAGNLNCYNAAKRNGWMDECSIHMVSKRSVCSLR
;
A
#
# COMPACT_ATOMS: atom_id res chain seq x y z
N MET A 1 29.49 1.18 26.92
CA MET A 1 28.91 -0.04 26.30
C MET A 1 28.76 0.15 24.80
N ILE A 2 29.91 0.23 24.13
CA ILE A 2 30.06 0.20 22.69
C ILE A 2 30.50 -1.23 22.39
N ASN A 3 29.63 -2.10 21.85
CA ASN A 3 29.99 -3.32 21.10
C ASN A 3 28.83 -4.34 20.96
N LEU A 4 27.70 -3.98 20.34
CA LEU A 4 26.75 -5.00 19.86
C LEU A 4 26.11 -4.65 18.49
N LEU A 5 26.73 -3.74 17.72
CA LEU A 5 26.21 -3.28 16.42
C LEU A 5 26.86 -3.95 15.19
N LYS A 6 27.70 -4.98 15.34
CA LYS A 6 28.51 -5.52 14.22
C LYS A 6 28.25 -6.96 13.76
N THR A 7 27.32 -7.68 14.39
CA THR A 7 26.93 -9.03 13.96
C THR A 7 25.43 -9.09 14.18
N TYR A 8 24.62 -8.82 13.17
CA TYR A 8 23.83 -9.86 12.51
C TYR A 8 23.34 -9.30 11.17
N LYS A 9 24.31 -8.90 10.36
CA LYS A 9 24.17 -8.76 8.92
C LYS A 9 24.37 -10.18 8.38
N ASN A 10 23.29 -10.98 8.22
CA ASN A 10 23.18 -12.10 7.28
C ASN A 10 21.94 -12.97 7.55
N LEU A 11 21.11 -13.07 6.50
CA LEU A 11 20.02 -14.03 6.25
C LEU A 11 18.87 -14.01 7.29
N ILE A 12 17.62 -13.75 6.95
CA ILE A 12 16.79 -14.60 6.10
C ILE A 12 15.78 -13.75 5.32
N MET A 13 15.73 -13.99 4.02
CA MET A 13 14.70 -13.61 3.08
C MET A 13 13.36 -14.27 3.48
N CYS A 14 12.29 -13.49 3.61
CA CYS A 14 10.93 -14.03 3.53
C CYS A 14 10.05 -13.07 2.73
N ASP A 15 9.76 -13.52 1.51
CA ASP A 15 8.83 -13.07 0.47
C ASP A 15 8.94 -11.62 -0.08
N SER A 16 9.44 -11.57 -1.31
CA SER A 16 9.89 -10.42 -2.08
C SER A 16 8.81 -9.81 -2.99
N SER A 17 7.55 -9.69 -2.55
CA SER A 17 6.46 -9.36 -3.49
C SER A 17 5.64 -8.09 -3.19
N ARG A 18 5.89 -7.34 -2.11
CA ARG A 18 5.10 -6.11 -1.79
C ARG A 18 5.92 -4.94 -1.23
N LYS A 19 7.03 -4.57 -1.88
CA LYS A 19 7.94 -3.50 -1.42
C LYS A 19 7.57 -2.05 -1.83
N GLY A 20 6.35 -1.78 -2.30
CA GLY A 20 6.10 -0.53 -3.05
C GLY A 20 5.18 0.55 -2.46
N TYR A 21 4.43 0.32 -1.37
CA TYR A 21 3.27 1.21 -1.07
C TYR A 21 3.22 1.88 0.31
N TYR A 22 4.16 1.63 1.22
CA TYR A 22 4.05 2.13 2.59
C TYR A 22 5.28 2.95 3.01
N PRO A 23 5.13 4.18 3.52
CA PRO A 23 6.24 4.93 4.10
C PRO A 23 6.85 4.17 5.28
N GLU A 24 8.17 4.25 5.44
CA GLU A 24 8.92 3.55 6.49
C GLU A 24 8.56 4.05 7.90
N VAL A 25 7.48 3.51 8.46
CA VAL A 25 7.18 3.67 9.89
C VAL A 25 7.99 2.59 10.62
N LYS A 26 8.96 3.00 11.44
CA LYS A 26 9.74 2.11 12.31
C LYS A 26 8.78 1.35 13.24
N GLN A 27 8.32 0.18 12.81
CA GLN A 27 7.48 -0.70 13.62
C GLN A 27 8.35 -1.27 14.75
N LYS A 28 8.26 -0.66 15.93
CA LYS A 28 8.73 -1.29 17.18
C LYS A 28 8.02 -2.65 17.27
N LYS A 29 8.75 -3.72 17.58
CA LYS A 29 8.14 -5.04 17.90
C LYS A 29 7.26 -4.87 19.13
N SER A 30 5.99 -4.50 18.94
CA SER A 30 4.99 -4.55 20.00
C SER A 30 4.63 -6.01 20.19
N ILE A 31 4.99 -6.53 21.36
CA ILE A 31 4.50 -7.82 21.82
C ILE A 31 2.98 -7.67 21.88
N GLY A 32 2.26 -8.40 21.03
CA GLY A 32 0.80 -8.39 21.00
C GLY A 32 0.20 -8.83 22.34
N PRO A 33 -1.04 -8.43 22.65
CA PRO A 33 -1.71 -8.79 23.89
C PRO A 33 -1.82 -10.32 24.05
N LYS A 34 -1.81 -10.79 25.31
CA LYS A 34 -1.80 -12.22 25.66
C LYS A 34 -2.91 -13.00 24.94
N ILE A 35 -4.10 -12.41 24.80
CA ILE A 35 -5.26 -13.00 24.12
C ILE A 35 -5.00 -13.39 22.67
N LEU A 36 -4.10 -12.70 21.96
CA LEU A 36 -3.79 -12.97 20.55
C LEU A 36 -2.70 -14.03 20.35
N ARG A 37 -2.06 -14.48 21.44
CA ARG A 37 -1.02 -15.52 21.38
C ARG A 37 -1.66 -16.90 21.24
N LYS A 38 -0.92 -17.88 20.71
CA LYS A 38 -1.43 -19.24 20.45
C LYS A 38 -1.64 -20.06 21.73
N ASP A 39 -0.92 -19.70 22.79
CA ASP A 39 -0.85 -20.34 24.10
C ASP A 39 -1.88 -19.77 25.10
N SER A 40 -2.76 -18.87 24.68
CA SER A 40 -3.64 -18.13 25.59
C SER A 40 -4.79 -18.95 26.18
N GLY A 41 -5.16 -20.08 25.55
CA GLY A 41 -6.29 -20.90 25.98
C GLY A 41 -7.65 -20.20 25.85
N CYS A 42 -7.71 -19.04 25.20
CA CYS A 42 -8.94 -18.27 25.00
C CYS A 42 -9.82 -18.91 23.92
N SER A 43 -11.13 -18.77 24.09
CA SER A 43 -12.11 -19.22 23.10
C SER A 43 -12.06 -18.34 21.85
N GLU A 44 -12.54 -18.89 20.74
CA GLU A 44 -12.56 -18.18 19.45
C GLU A 44 -13.44 -16.92 19.51
N GLU A 45 -14.54 -16.99 20.27
CA GLU A 45 -15.47 -15.89 20.50
C GLU A 45 -14.82 -14.75 21.30
N GLU A 46 -13.99 -15.05 22.29
CA GLU A 46 -13.27 -14.05 23.09
C GLU A 46 -12.27 -13.26 22.23
N VAL A 47 -11.53 -13.98 21.37
CA VAL A 47 -10.59 -13.35 20.42
C VAL A 47 -11.34 -12.45 19.45
N LEU A 48 -12.49 -12.90 18.93
CA LEU A 48 -13.30 -12.11 18.01
C LEU A 48 -13.88 -10.86 18.70
N ALA A 49 -14.38 -10.99 19.93
CA ALA A 49 -14.91 -9.88 20.71
C ALA A 49 -13.84 -8.80 20.96
N PHE A 50 -12.61 -9.21 21.30
CA PHE A 50 -11.49 -8.29 21.47
C PHE A 50 -11.12 -7.57 20.17
N CYS A 51 -11.01 -8.31 19.06
CA CYS A 51 -10.69 -7.71 17.78
C CYS A 51 -11.78 -6.75 17.30
N HIS A 52 -13.05 -7.07 17.54
CA HIS A 52 -14.18 -6.19 17.25
C HIS A 52 -14.13 -4.89 18.09
N ALA A 53 -13.90 -5.01 19.40
CA ALA A 53 -13.75 -3.85 20.28
C ALA A 53 -12.56 -2.95 19.89
N ASP A 54 -11.47 -3.54 19.43
CA ASP A 54 -10.32 -2.80 18.91
C ASP A 54 -10.62 -2.11 17.57
N ALA A 55 -11.33 -2.79 16.67
CA ALA A 55 -11.71 -2.26 15.37
C ALA A 55 -12.61 -1.02 15.47
N LEU A 56 -13.48 -0.95 16.48
CA LEU A 56 -14.34 0.20 16.76
C LEU A 56 -13.57 1.51 17.03
N LYS A 57 -12.26 1.44 17.35
CA LYS A 57 -11.41 2.63 17.54
C LYS A 57 -11.08 3.35 16.24
N TYR A 58 -11.25 2.68 15.09
CA TYR A 58 -10.78 3.17 13.79
C TYR A 58 -11.96 3.51 12.88
N LYS A 59 -11.80 4.55 12.07
CA LYS A 59 -12.84 5.01 11.14
C LYS A 59 -12.74 4.34 9.78
N THR A 60 -11.55 3.89 9.39
CA THR A 60 -11.33 3.21 8.10
C THR A 60 -10.52 1.92 8.27
N ARG A 61 -10.73 0.97 7.34
CA ARG A 61 -9.92 -0.28 7.32
C ARG A 61 -8.42 -0.01 7.15
N THR A 62 -8.04 1.07 6.48
CA THR A 62 -6.63 1.47 6.32
C THR A 62 -6.01 1.92 7.64
N GLU A 63 -6.73 2.71 8.43
CA GLU A 63 -6.30 3.10 9.78
C GLU A 63 -6.19 1.88 10.69
N TRP A 64 -7.19 1.00 10.66
CA TRP A 64 -7.17 -0.23 11.45
C TRP A 64 -5.98 -1.12 11.06
N PHE A 65 -5.72 -1.32 9.77
CA PHE A 65 -4.54 -2.04 9.29
C PHE A 65 -3.22 -1.41 9.76
N THR A 66 -3.16 -0.07 9.81
CA THR A 66 -1.92 0.66 10.12
C THR A 66 -1.63 0.68 11.63
N TYR A 67 -2.63 0.98 12.44
CA TYR A 67 -2.47 1.20 13.88
C TYR A 67 -2.88 -0.01 14.72
N GLY A 68 -3.89 -0.76 14.28
CA GLY A 68 -4.39 -1.99 14.90
C GLY A 68 -3.92 -3.25 14.16
N ARG A 69 -2.69 -3.23 13.63
CA ARG A 69 -2.16 -4.29 12.76
C ARG A 69 -2.33 -5.69 13.35
N HIS A 70 -2.12 -5.85 14.66
CA HIS A 70 -2.18 -7.17 15.33
C HIS A 70 -3.58 -7.79 15.32
N THR A 71 -4.63 -6.98 15.53
CA THR A 71 -6.03 -7.44 15.52
C THR A 71 -6.52 -7.64 14.09
N TYR A 72 -6.16 -6.73 13.18
CA TYR A 72 -6.45 -6.85 11.75
C TYR A 72 -5.81 -8.12 11.15
N ASP A 73 -4.51 -8.33 11.37
CA ASP A 73 -3.78 -9.49 10.84
C ASP A 73 -4.28 -10.80 11.47
N LYS A 74 -4.67 -10.80 12.76
CA LYS A 74 -5.25 -11.98 13.41
C LYS A 74 -6.56 -12.40 12.72
N ILE A 75 -7.49 -11.47 12.52
CA ILE A 75 -8.76 -11.78 11.83
C ILE A 75 -8.50 -12.29 10.43
N CYS A 76 -7.64 -11.60 9.66
CA CYS A 76 -7.35 -11.98 8.28
C CYS A 76 -6.71 -13.38 8.17
N ARG A 77 -5.85 -13.77 9.14
CA ARG A 77 -5.18 -15.07 9.13
C ARG A 77 -6.05 -16.21 9.63
N THR A 78 -6.95 -15.95 10.59
CA THR A 78 -7.82 -16.98 11.16
C THR A 78 -9.04 -17.22 10.27
N TYR A 79 -9.72 -16.16 9.86
CA TYR A 79 -11.04 -16.26 9.19
C TYR A 79 -10.99 -15.88 7.71
N GLY A 80 -10.02 -15.07 7.30
CA GLY A 80 -9.95 -14.53 5.94
C GLY A 80 -10.60 -13.14 5.80
N VAL A 81 -10.32 -12.48 4.67
CA VAL A 81 -10.66 -11.06 4.43
C VAL A 81 -12.12 -10.80 4.04
N GLU A 82 -12.80 -11.83 3.53
CA GLU A 82 -14.22 -11.83 3.13
C GLU A 82 -15.11 -12.56 4.15
N SER A 83 -14.56 -12.87 5.33
CA SER A 83 -15.29 -13.56 6.39
C SER A 83 -16.33 -12.65 7.07
N GLU A 84 -17.37 -13.27 7.61
CA GLU A 84 -18.37 -12.61 8.46
C GLU A 84 -17.70 -11.93 9.68
N ALA A 85 -16.65 -12.53 10.22
CA ALA A 85 -15.84 -11.94 11.29
C ALA A 85 -15.24 -10.59 10.89
N MET A 86 -14.74 -10.49 9.65
CA MET A 86 -14.20 -9.25 9.10
C MET A 86 -15.30 -8.21 8.83
N GLU A 87 -16.44 -8.64 8.30
CA GLU A 87 -17.60 -7.76 8.09
C GLU A 87 -18.09 -7.19 9.43
N ARG A 88 -18.24 -8.04 10.46
CA ARG A 88 -18.63 -7.62 11.80
C ARG A 88 -17.69 -6.54 12.37
N CYS A 89 -16.39 -6.66 12.15
CA CYS A 89 -15.41 -5.68 12.64
C CYS A 89 -15.29 -4.42 11.78
N SER A 90 -15.76 -4.44 10.53
CA SER A 90 -15.56 -3.32 9.58
C SER A 90 -16.84 -2.70 9.03
N SER A 91 -18.01 -3.13 9.50
CA SER A 91 -19.32 -2.63 9.07
C SER A 91 -19.53 -1.13 9.37
N HIS A 92 -18.94 -0.62 10.46
CA HIS A 92 -19.00 0.80 10.82
C HIS A 92 -17.94 1.65 10.11
N MET A 93 -17.01 1.04 9.38
CA MET A 93 -15.88 1.75 8.79
C MET A 93 -16.24 2.37 7.44
N GLU A 94 -15.86 3.62 7.27
CA GLU A 94 -16.06 4.34 6.02
C GLU A 94 -15.16 3.77 4.91
N LYS A 95 -15.75 3.52 3.75
CA LYS A 95 -15.00 3.17 2.54
C LYS A 95 -14.38 4.46 1.98
N PRO A 96 -13.05 4.54 1.81
CA PRO A 96 -12.42 5.75 1.30
C PRO A 96 -12.97 6.05 -0.10
N LYS A 97 -13.59 7.22 -0.28
CA LYS A 97 -14.02 7.69 -1.59
C LYS A 97 -12.76 7.94 -2.42
N ARG A 98 -12.52 7.11 -3.43
CA ARG A 98 -11.43 7.30 -4.40
C ARG A 98 -11.81 8.45 -5.34
N ASN A 99 -11.79 9.69 -4.86
CA ASN A 99 -12.12 10.89 -5.64
C ASN A 99 -10.88 11.56 -6.26
N TRP A 100 -9.80 10.80 -6.50
CA TRP A 100 -8.60 11.36 -7.11
C TRP A 100 -8.84 11.72 -8.58
N LYS A 101 -9.15 12.99 -8.81
CA LYS A 101 -9.14 13.60 -10.15
C LYS A 101 -7.72 14.06 -10.43
N TRP A 102 -7.11 13.50 -11.46
CA TRP A 102 -5.83 14.00 -11.96
C TRP A 102 -6.02 15.40 -12.51
N ASN A 103 -5.13 16.32 -12.13
CA ASN A 103 -5.06 17.65 -12.76
C ASN A 103 -4.09 17.59 -13.96
N LYS A 104 -4.47 18.26 -15.04
CA LYS A 104 -3.64 18.44 -16.23
C LYS A 104 -2.32 19.13 -15.91
N ASP A 105 -2.33 20.17 -15.09
CA ASP A 105 -1.12 20.92 -14.70
C ASP A 105 -0.10 20.05 -13.98
N PHE A 106 -0.60 19.14 -13.14
CA PHE A 106 0.24 18.16 -12.45
C PHE A 106 0.89 17.22 -13.47
N CYS A 107 0.13 16.74 -14.46
CA CYS A 107 0.64 15.87 -15.49
C CYS A 107 1.70 16.54 -16.36
N LEU A 108 1.50 17.80 -16.71
CA LEU A 108 2.48 18.61 -17.45
C LEU A 108 3.78 18.79 -16.65
N THR A 109 3.65 19.14 -15.36
CA THR A 109 4.81 19.36 -14.48
C THR A 109 5.60 18.07 -14.25
N ASP A 110 4.90 16.94 -14.09
CA ASP A 110 5.53 15.64 -13.95
C ASP A 110 6.23 15.18 -15.22
N ALA A 111 5.58 15.32 -16.38
CA ALA A 111 6.13 14.94 -17.68
C ALA A 111 7.43 15.69 -18.01
N ARG A 112 7.54 16.98 -17.64
CA ARG A 112 8.74 17.81 -17.83
C ARG A 112 10.01 17.25 -17.17
N LYS A 113 9.88 16.37 -16.18
CA LYS A 113 11.04 15.74 -15.52
C LYS A 113 11.72 14.66 -16.37
N TYR A 114 11.06 14.19 -17.41
CA TYR A 114 11.49 13.03 -18.20
C TYR A 114 11.78 13.42 -19.64
N LYS A 115 12.82 12.82 -20.23
CA LYS A 115 13.26 13.13 -21.60
C LYS A 115 12.51 12.31 -22.64
N THR A 116 11.97 11.16 -22.25
CA THR A 116 11.22 10.26 -23.14
C THR A 116 9.94 9.76 -22.49
N SER A 117 8.96 9.41 -23.31
CA SER A 117 7.69 8.84 -22.85
C SER A 117 7.87 7.49 -22.12
N ARG A 118 8.91 6.73 -22.47
CA ARG A 118 9.27 5.47 -21.79
C ARG A 118 9.80 5.73 -20.38
N GLU A 119 10.70 6.70 -20.23
CA GLU A 119 11.18 7.13 -18.91
C GLU A 119 10.03 7.66 -18.06
N TRP A 120 9.15 8.47 -18.64
CA TRP A 120 8.01 9.00 -17.92
C TRP A 120 7.08 7.89 -17.42
N ARG A 121 6.77 6.91 -18.28
CA ARG A 121 5.96 5.74 -17.91
C ARG A 121 6.61 4.91 -16.80
N ALA A 122 7.93 4.73 -16.84
CA ALA A 122 8.67 3.97 -15.84
C ALA A 122 8.78 4.72 -14.51
N GLY A 123 8.91 6.05 -14.54
CA GLY A 123 9.03 6.89 -13.36
C GLY A 123 7.71 7.17 -12.66
N ASN A 124 6.65 7.48 -13.41
CA ASN A 124 5.33 7.81 -12.85
C ASN A 124 4.19 7.27 -13.70
N LEU A 125 3.95 5.95 -13.58
CA LEU A 125 2.92 5.23 -14.34
C LEU A 125 1.51 5.80 -14.13
N ASN A 126 1.20 6.27 -12.92
CA ASN A 126 -0.11 6.82 -12.59
C ASN A 126 -0.39 8.12 -13.36
N CYS A 127 0.60 9.01 -13.38
CA CYS A 127 0.51 10.28 -14.10
C CYS A 127 0.48 10.08 -15.61
N TYR A 128 1.31 9.16 -16.14
CA TYR A 128 1.29 8.77 -17.54
C TYR A 128 -0.07 8.23 -17.98
N ASN A 129 -0.65 7.31 -17.20
CA ASN A 129 -1.96 6.74 -17.49
C ASN A 129 -3.09 7.76 -17.38
N ALA A 130 -2.99 8.71 -16.44
CA ALA A 130 -3.92 9.81 -16.32
C ALA A 130 -3.92 10.71 -17.56
N ALA A 131 -2.73 11.14 -18.01
CA ALA A 131 -2.58 11.93 -19.22
C ALA A 131 -3.11 11.18 -20.44
N LYS A 132 -2.83 9.87 -20.55
CA LYS A 132 -3.35 9.03 -21.64
C LYS A 132 -4.87 8.93 -21.65
N ARG A 133 -5.50 8.69 -20.49
CA ARG A 133 -6.97 8.56 -20.39
C ARG A 133 -7.71 9.86 -20.67
N ASN A 134 -7.09 11.00 -20.33
CA ASN A 134 -7.69 12.32 -20.51
C ASN A 134 -7.25 13.03 -21.81
N GLY A 135 -6.44 12.38 -22.66
CA GLY A 135 -5.98 12.97 -23.92
C GLY A 135 -4.91 14.06 -23.79
N TRP A 136 -4.22 14.18 -22.65
CA TRP A 136 -3.18 15.21 -22.42
C TRP A 136 -1.79 14.79 -22.90
N MET A 137 -1.67 13.64 -23.55
CA MET A 137 -0.39 13.05 -23.94
C MET A 137 0.40 13.95 -24.88
N ASP A 138 -0.26 14.56 -25.87
CA ASP A 138 0.41 15.41 -26.85
C ASP A 138 1.02 16.62 -26.18
N GLU A 139 0.29 17.27 -25.28
CA GLU A 139 0.78 18.42 -24.50
C GLU A 139 1.88 18.04 -23.50
N CYS A 140 1.77 16.87 -22.87
CA CYS A 140 2.77 16.40 -21.92
C CYS A 140 4.06 15.92 -22.60
N SER A 141 4.02 15.54 -23.87
CA SER A 141 5.15 14.93 -24.58
C SER A 141 5.81 15.84 -25.62
N ILE A 142 5.44 17.13 -25.68
CA ILE A 142 6.01 18.11 -26.62
C ILE A 142 7.55 18.13 -26.55
N HIS A 143 8.13 18.07 -25.35
CA HIS A 143 9.58 18.09 -25.14
C HIS A 143 10.23 16.70 -25.24
N MET A 144 9.46 15.63 -25.41
CA MET A 144 9.96 14.27 -25.36
C MET A 144 10.41 13.80 -26.75
N VAL A 145 11.65 13.34 -26.83
CA VAL A 145 12.21 12.81 -28.09
C VAL A 145 11.58 11.45 -28.38
N SER A 146 10.71 11.41 -29.38
CA SER A 146 10.16 10.18 -29.92
C SER A 146 11.18 9.51 -30.84
N LYS A 147 11.74 8.35 -30.45
CA LYS A 147 12.45 7.46 -31.38
C LYS A 147 11.45 6.83 -32.35
N ARG A 148 10.90 7.62 -33.28
CA ARG A 148 10.27 7.03 -34.46
C ARG A 148 11.41 6.47 -35.29
N SER A 149 11.48 5.15 -35.42
CA SER A 149 12.22 4.55 -36.53
C SER A 149 11.56 5.08 -37.80
N VAL A 150 12.28 5.91 -38.55
CA VAL A 150 11.88 6.24 -39.91
C VAL A 150 11.92 4.92 -40.66
N CYS A 151 10.77 4.30 -40.91
CA CYS A 151 10.66 3.36 -42.00
C CYS A 151 10.64 4.24 -43.24
N SER A 152 11.79 4.42 -43.87
CA SER A 152 11.88 5.04 -45.18
C SER A 152 10.99 4.26 -46.13
N LEU A 153 10.09 4.99 -46.79
CA LEU A 153 9.20 4.58 -47.86
C LEU A 153 9.83 3.51 -48.78
N ARG A 154 9.04 2.48 -49.10
CA ARG A 154 9.27 1.60 -50.24
C ARG A 154 8.16 1.83 -51.25
#